data_AF-A0A252E453-F1
#
_entry.id   AF-A0A252E453-F1
#
_cell.length_a   1.000
_cell.length_b   1.000
_cell.length_c   1.000
_cell.angle_alpha   90.00
_cell.angle_beta   90.00
_cell.angle_gamma   90.00
#
_symmetry.space_group_name_H-M   'P 1'
#
loop_
_entity.id
_entity.type
_entity.pdbx_description
1 polymer ?
#
loop_
_entity_poly.entity_id
_entity_poly.type
_entity_poly.pdbx_seq_one_letter_code
_entity_poly.pdbx_strand_id
1 'polypeptide(L)'
;MALSEKIVELVIDKILVGGIVLVAGYWLNERFEIFKNETNEKYHQRQLIAELEHQQQQQISELENQIAIARYNAELEFIERQISEFYWPIYLRLEKDNVMWKRIKSLSSEQNVLPEAVSVAIEKEFILKNHQEIVEIVESKIHLAENAANSKDLINELLRYIKHVAVYKTIRSVKELQRFNPIDMNEPFPEKLFPLIESNFRGLQNRYEYLKNIKFGEFNK
;
A
#
# COMPACT_ATOMS: atom_id res chain seq x y z
N MET A 1 -76.56 -65.34 -45.04
CA MET A 1 -76.15 -64.94 -43.67
C MET A 1 -74.66 -64.61 -43.56
N ALA A 2 -73.76 -65.19 -44.36
CA ALA A 2 -72.30 -65.00 -44.23
C ALA A 2 -71.70 -63.61 -44.60
N LEU A 3 -72.48 -62.69 -45.19
CA LEU A 3 -71.97 -61.41 -45.70
C LEU A 3 -72.16 -60.26 -44.70
N SER A 4 -73.23 -60.29 -43.89
CA SER A 4 -73.51 -59.28 -42.86
C SER A 4 -72.60 -59.44 -41.63
N GLU A 5 -72.32 -60.68 -41.20
CA GLU A 5 -71.41 -60.95 -40.08
C GLU A 5 -69.99 -60.46 -40.36
N LYS A 6 -69.46 -60.73 -41.56
CA LYS A 6 -68.12 -60.26 -41.97
C LYS A 6 -67.99 -58.74 -42.04
N ILE A 7 -69.06 -58.02 -42.40
CA ILE A 7 -69.05 -56.55 -42.45
C ILE A 7 -69.05 -55.98 -41.03
N VAL A 8 -69.85 -56.56 -40.12
CA VAL A 8 -69.91 -56.14 -38.72
C VAL A 8 -68.57 -56.38 -38.02
N GLU A 9 -67.96 -57.56 -38.23
CA GLU A 9 -66.65 -57.91 -37.69
C GLU A 9 -65.56 -56.93 -38.18
N LEU A 10 -65.56 -56.58 -39.47
CA LEU A 10 -64.60 -55.65 -40.06
C LEU A 10 -64.78 -54.19 -39.58
N VAL A 11 -66.02 -53.79 -39.27
CA VAL A 11 -66.31 -52.46 -38.69
C VAL A 11 -65.85 -52.41 -37.23
N ILE A 12 -66.10 -53.48 -36.46
CA ILE A 12 -65.65 -53.59 -35.06
C ILE A 12 -64.13 -53.54 -34.99
N ASP A 13 -63.41 -54.27 -35.84
CA ASP A 13 -61.95 -54.26 -35.90
C ASP A 13 -61.38 -52.86 -36.17
N LYS A 14 -61.96 -52.11 -37.11
CA LYS A 14 -61.51 -50.74 -37.40
C LYS A 14 -61.77 -49.77 -36.25
N ILE A 15 -62.87 -49.93 -35.53
CA ILE A 15 -63.17 -49.12 -34.34
C ILE A 15 -62.19 -49.47 -33.21
N LEU A 16 -61.89 -50.75 -33.01
CA LEU A 16 -60.93 -51.23 -32.02
C LEU A 16 -59.52 -50.69 -32.32
N VAL A 17 -59.06 -50.82 -33.57
CA VAL A 17 -57.77 -50.26 -34.01
C VAL A 17 -57.76 -48.75 -33.85
N GLY A 18 -58.83 -48.04 -34.24
CA GLY A 18 -58.96 -46.60 -34.06
C GLY A 18 -58.89 -46.17 -32.59
N GLY A 19 -59.56 -46.92 -31.70
CA GLY A 19 -59.53 -46.69 -30.25
C GLY A 19 -58.14 -46.90 -29.64
N ILE A 20 -57.44 -47.97 -30.05
CA ILE A 20 -56.06 -48.24 -29.62
C ILE A 20 -55.12 -47.11 -30.06
N VAL A 21 -55.25 -46.64 -31.31
CA VAL A 21 -54.43 -45.54 -31.83
C VAL A 21 -54.69 -44.24 -31.06
N LEU A 22 -55.94 -43.92 -30.70
CA LEU A 22 -56.27 -42.74 -29.90
C LEU A 22 -55.68 -42.80 -28.49
N VAL A 23 -55.79 -43.95 -27.82
CA VAL A 23 -55.23 -44.14 -26.47
C VAL A 23 -53.70 -44.07 -26.50
N ALA A 24 -53.06 -44.70 -27.49
CA ALA A 24 -51.62 -44.64 -27.67
C ALA A 24 -51.15 -43.20 -27.99
N GLY A 25 -51.89 -42.46 -28.82
CA GLY A 25 -51.62 -41.07 -29.15
C GLY A 25 -51.76 -40.14 -27.93
N TYR A 26 -52.81 -40.31 -27.13
CA TYR A 26 -53.00 -39.56 -25.89
C TYR A 26 -51.86 -39.82 -24.89
N TRP A 27 -51.53 -41.09 -24.65
CA TRP A 27 -50.45 -41.46 -23.74
C TRP A 27 -49.08 -40.94 -24.20
N LEU A 28 -48.79 -41.00 -25.51
CA LEU A 28 -47.58 -40.42 -26.07
C LEU A 28 -47.55 -38.89 -25.90
N ASN A 29 -48.67 -38.20 -26.15
CA ASN A 29 -48.74 -36.74 -25.98
C ASN A 29 -48.47 -36.32 -24.52
N GLU A 30 -49.09 -37.00 -23.56
CA GLU A 30 -48.89 -36.73 -22.13
C GLU A 30 -47.43 -36.97 -21.70
N ARG A 31 -46.82 -38.06 -22.18
CA ARG A 31 -45.39 -38.34 -21.93
C ARG A 31 -44.47 -37.28 -22.55
N PHE A 32 -44.80 -36.79 -23.74
CA PHE A 32 -44.04 -35.73 -24.40
C PHE A 32 -44.15 -34.38 -23.67
N GLU A 33 -45.33 -34.04 -23.15
CA GLU A 33 -45.53 -32.80 -22.39
C GLU A 33 -44.73 -32.79 -21.08
N ILE A 34 -44.75 -33.90 -20.33
CA ILE A 34 -43.95 -34.04 -19.09
C ILE A 34 -42.46 -33.90 -19.41
N PHE A 35 -41.98 -34.60 -20.44
CA PHE A 35 -40.58 -34.53 -20.86
C PHE A 35 -40.18 -33.12 -21.29
N LYS A 36 -41.03 -32.43 -22.06
CA LYS A 36 -40.78 -31.05 -22.50
C LYS A 36 -40.70 -30.09 -21.32
N ASN A 37 -41.59 -30.22 -20.34
CA ASN A 37 -41.60 -29.38 -19.15
C ASN A 37 -40.35 -29.60 -18.28
N GLU A 38 -39.98 -30.85 -17.98
CA GLU A 38 -38.76 -31.14 -17.22
C GLU A 38 -37.50 -30.63 -17.91
N THR A 39 -37.44 -30.75 -19.24
CA THR A 39 -36.29 -30.27 -20.01
C THR A 39 -36.22 -28.74 -19.99
N ASN A 40 -37.35 -28.06 -20.17
CA ASN A 40 -37.45 -26.60 -20.09
C ASN A 40 -37.06 -26.07 -18.70
N GLU A 41 -37.52 -26.70 -17.62
CA GLU A 41 -37.13 -26.31 -16.25
C GLU A 41 -35.62 -26.43 -16.04
N LYS A 42 -35.00 -27.53 -16.51
CA LYS A 42 -33.55 -27.71 -16.45
C LYS A 42 -32.81 -26.64 -17.26
N TYR A 43 -33.33 -26.25 -18.42
CA TYR A 43 -32.75 -25.17 -19.21
C TYR A 43 -32.83 -23.82 -18.48
N HIS A 44 -33.98 -23.49 -17.89
CA HIS A 44 -34.15 -22.27 -17.10
C HIS A 44 -33.23 -22.24 -15.87
N GLN A 45 -33.10 -23.36 -15.15
CA GLN A 45 -32.17 -23.46 -14.02
C GLN A 45 -30.72 -23.22 -14.45
N ARG A 46 -30.29 -23.79 -15.58
CA ARG A 46 -28.93 -23.57 -16.11
C ARG A 46 -28.70 -22.12 -16.51
N GLN A 47 -29.69 -21.47 -17.13
CA GLN A 47 -29.60 -20.05 -17.48
C GLN A 47 -29.46 -19.19 -16.22
N LEU A 48 -30.26 -19.46 -15.19
CA LEU A 48 -30.19 -18.73 -13.92
C LEU A 48 -28.83 -18.92 -13.23
N ILE A 49 -28.29 -20.15 -13.22
CA ILE A 49 -26.97 -20.43 -12.64
C ILE A 49 -25.88 -19.67 -13.40
N ALA A 50 -25.90 -19.71 -14.73
CA ALA A 50 -24.92 -18.99 -15.55
C ALA A 50 -25.00 -17.46 -15.34
N GLU A 51 -26.21 -16.91 -15.19
CA GLU A 51 -26.42 -15.49 -14.89
C GLU A 51 -25.88 -15.12 -13.51
N LEU A 52 -26.15 -15.94 -12.48
CA LEU A 52 -25.63 -15.75 -11.14
C LEU A 52 -24.10 -15.86 -11.08
N GLU A 53 -23.51 -16.85 -11.77
CA GLU A 53 -22.06 -17.01 -11.88
C GLU A 53 -21.42 -15.79 -12.55
N HIS A 54 -22.01 -15.30 -13.65
CA HIS A 54 -21.53 -14.10 -14.32
C HIS A 54 -21.63 -12.86 -13.42
N GLN A 55 -22.74 -12.69 -12.69
CA GLN A 55 -22.90 -11.60 -11.73
C GLN A 55 -21.87 -11.68 -10.59
N GLN A 56 -21.62 -12.87 -10.04
CA GLN A 56 -20.58 -13.07 -9.03
C GLN A 56 -19.20 -12.74 -9.59
N GLN A 57 -18.88 -13.19 -10.80
CA GLN A 57 -17.59 -12.90 -11.44
C GLN A 57 -17.38 -11.40 -11.65
N GLN A 58 -18.43 -10.67 -12.05
CA GLN A 58 -18.39 -9.21 -12.17
C GLN A 58 -18.15 -8.54 -10.82
N GLN A 59 -18.81 -8.99 -9.75
CA GLN A 59 -18.61 -8.46 -8.40
C GLN A 59 -17.19 -8.71 -7.88
N ILE A 60 -16.64 -9.90 -8.12
CA ILE A 60 -15.26 -10.23 -7.74
C ILE A 60 -14.29 -9.30 -8.47
N SER A 61 -14.43 -9.14 -9.79
CA SER A 61 -13.56 -8.27 -10.58
C SER A 61 -13.63 -6.81 -10.13
N GLU A 62 -14.82 -6.31 -9.82
CA GLU A 62 -15.00 -4.94 -9.30
C GLU A 62 -14.33 -4.78 -7.93
N LEU A 63 -14.51 -5.76 -7.03
CA LEU A 63 -13.88 -5.74 -5.71
C LEU A 63 -12.35 -5.80 -5.79
N GLU A 64 -11.81 -6.62 -6.69
CA GLU A 64 -10.37 -6.69 -6.96
C GLU A 64 -9.81 -5.35 -7.42
N ASN A 65 -10.54 -4.66 -8.32
CA ASN A 65 -10.17 -3.32 -8.77
C ASN A 65 -10.20 -2.30 -7.62
N GLN A 66 -11.23 -2.34 -6.77
CA GLN A 66 -11.33 -1.46 -5.60
C GLN A 66 -10.19 -1.70 -4.59
N ILE A 67 -9.84 -2.96 -4.34
CA ILE A 67 -8.71 -3.32 -3.47
C ILE A 67 -7.39 -2.82 -4.07
N ALA A 68 -7.20 -2.95 -5.39
CA ALA A 68 -6.01 -2.43 -6.05
C ALA A 68 -5.90 -0.91 -5.87
N ILE A 69 -7.01 -0.16 -6.07
CA ILE A 69 -7.07 1.30 -5.88
C ILE A 69 -6.76 1.67 -4.44
N ALA A 70 -7.37 0.98 -3.48
CA ALA A 70 -7.14 1.24 -2.06
C ALA A 70 -5.68 1.01 -1.67
N ARG A 71 -5.05 -0.08 -2.14
CA ARG A 71 -3.64 -0.39 -1.87
C ARG A 71 -2.69 0.67 -2.43
N TYR A 72 -2.91 1.07 -3.68
CA TYR A 72 -2.11 2.10 -4.32
C TYR A 72 -2.23 3.46 -3.62
N ASN A 73 -3.45 3.87 -3.25
CA ASN A 73 -3.65 5.12 -2.51
C ASN A 73 -2.99 5.07 -1.13
N ALA A 74 -3.09 3.94 -0.42
CA ALA A 74 -2.43 3.74 0.87
C ALA A 74 -0.89 3.80 0.75
N GLU A 75 -0.33 3.27 -0.34
CA GLU A 75 1.11 3.34 -0.62
C GLU A 75 1.55 4.79 -0.88
N LEU A 76 0.81 5.54 -1.71
CA LEU A 76 1.08 6.95 -1.96
C LEU A 76 1.04 7.78 -0.67
N GLU A 77 -0.01 7.61 0.13
CA GLU A 77 -0.16 8.31 1.41
C GLU A 77 0.98 7.97 2.37
N PHE A 78 1.37 6.70 2.44
CA PHE A 78 2.49 6.29 3.30
C PHE A 78 3.80 6.95 2.87
N ILE A 79 4.10 6.96 1.57
CA ILE A 79 5.31 7.61 1.03
C ILE A 79 5.28 9.12 1.30
N GLU A 80 4.12 9.76 1.10
CA GLU A 80 3.94 11.18 1.38
C GLU A 80 4.22 11.50 2.85
N ARG A 81 3.74 10.65 3.78
CA ARG A 81 4.06 10.77 5.20
C ARG A 81 5.54 10.56 5.49
N GLN A 82 6.17 9.54 4.92
CA GLN A 82 7.63 9.35 5.08
C GLN A 82 8.41 10.59 4.65
N ILE A 83 8.05 11.19 3.51
CA ILE A 83 8.70 12.40 2.99
C ILE A 83 8.42 13.59 3.91
N SER A 84 7.15 13.96 4.08
CA SER A 84 6.74 15.21 4.71
C SER A 84 6.97 15.23 6.22
N GLU A 85 6.83 14.09 6.87
CA GLU A 85 6.82 14.01 8.32
C GLU A 85 8.17 13.61 8.93
N PHE A 86 9.03 12.90 8.18
CA PHE A 86 10.27 12.33 8.69
C PHE A 86 11.50 12.75 7.89
N TYR A 87 11.61 12.33 6.63
CA TYR A 87 12.85 12.52 5.87
C TYR A 87 13.12 13.98 5.50
N TRP A 88 12.12 14.70 5.01
CA TRP A 88 12.28 16.10 4.59
C TRP A 88 12.63 17.02 5.78
N PRO A 89 11.90 16.97 6.91
CA PRO A 89 12.24 17.78 8.08
C PRO A 89 13.66 17.51 8.58
N ILE A 90 14.09 16.24 8.65
CA ILE A 90 15.45 15.90 9.09
C ILE A 90 16.49 16.38 8.08
N TYR A 91 16.27 16.14 6.78
CA TYR A 91 17.18 16.55 5.70
C TYR A 91 17.45 18.06 5.74
N LEU A 92 16.39 18.89 5.79
CA LEU A 92 16.53 20.34 5.83
C LEU A 92 17.35 20.82 7.04
N ARG A 93 17.16 20.17 8.19
CA ARG A 93 17.84 20.51 9.43
C ARG A 93 19.32 20.14 9.38
N LEU A 94 19.65 18.98 8.83
CA LEU A 94 21.04 18.59 8.63
C LEU A 94 21.75 19.49 7.60
N GLU A 95 21.06 19.89 6.53
CA GLU A 95 21.59 20.89 5.58
C GLU A 95 21.83 22.25 6.24
N LYS A 96 20.89 22.69 7.09
CA LYS A 96 21.03 23.91 7.87
C LYS A 96 22.27 23.88 8.77
N ASP A 97 22.55 22.75 9.42
CA ASP A 97 23.78 22.56 10.19
C ASP A 97 25.02 22.61 9.30
N ASN A 98 25.02 21.90 8.17
CA ASN A 98 26.14 21.88 7.21
C ASN A 98 26.51 23.29 6.73
N VAL A 99 25.51 24.12 6.40
CA VAL A 99 25.72 25.51 5.97
C VAL A 99 26.29 26.35 7.11
N MET A 100 25.77 26.20 8.33
CA MET A 100 26.27 26.97 9.46
C MET A 100 27.70 26.60 9.84
N TRP A 101 28.04 25.32 9.86
CA TRP A 101 29.42 24.89 10.11
C TRP A 101 30.38 25.41 9.05
N LYS A 102 29.99 25.44 7.77
CA LYS A 102 30.77 26.07 6.70
C LYS A 102 30.96 27.58 6.95
N ARG A 103 29.89 28.29 7.34
CA ARG A 103 29.96 29.74 7.61
C ARG A 103 30.81 30.06 8.84
N ILE A 104 30.68 29.33 9.94
CA ILE A 104 31.49 29.50 11.15
C ILE A 104 32.98 29.36 10.81
N LYS A 105 33.35 28.32 10.05
CA LYS A 105 34.72 28.11 9.57
C LYS A 105 35.23 29.25 8.68
N SER A 106 34.36 29.85 7.86
CA SER A 106 34.73 30.98 6.99
C SER A 106 34.86 32.33 7.72
N LEU A 107 34.21 32.48 8.87
CA LEU A 107 34.24 33.70 9.68
C LEU A 107 35.42 33.73 10.65
N SER A 108 36.11 32.60 10.86
CA SER A 108 37.35 32.53 11.63
C SER A 108 38.56 32.76 10.74
N SER A 109 38.80 34.01 10.35
CA SER A 109 39.91 34.40 9.46
C SER A 109 41.29 34.24 10.10
N GLU A 110 41.37 34.37 11.43
CA GLU A 110 42.58 34.20 12.23
C GLU A 110 42.16 33.51 13.53
N GLN A 111 42.74 32.34 13.83
CA GLN A 111 42.53 31.58 15.07
C GLN A 111 41.05 31.41 15.48
N ASN A 112 40.30 30.52 14.80
CA ASN A 112 39.22 29.67 15.35
C ASN A 112 38.33 30.18 16.51
N VAL A 113 38.09 31.49 16.64
CA VAL A 113 37.42 32.04 17.82
C VAL A 113 36.51 33.16 17.33
N LEU A 114 35.27 32.78 17.02
CA LEU A 114 34.17 33.74 17.14
C LEU A 114 34.24 34.34 18.55
N PRO A 115 33.92 35.64 18.75
CA PRO A 115 33.81 36.21 20.10
C PRO A 115 33.02 35.25 20.99
N GLU A 116 33.53 34.91 22.18
CA GLU A 116 33.03 33.80 23.01
C GLU A 116 31.50 33.86 23.21
N ALA A 117 30.95 35.07 23.40
CA ALA A 117 29.52 35.32 23.49
C ALA A 117 28.72 34.94 22.22
N VAL A 118 29.28 35.19 21.02
CA VAL A 118 28.68 34.83 19.73
C VAL A 118 28.78 33.32 19.50
N SER A 119 29.89 32.69 19.89
CA SER A 119 30.07 31.23 19.81
C SER A 119 29.06 30.49 20.69
N VAL A 120 28.92 30.91 21.95
CA VAL A 120 27.97 30.30 22.90
C VAL A 120 26.52 30.49 22.45
N ALA A 121 26.16 31.68 21.94
CA ALA A 121 24.81 31.93 21.42
C ALA A 121 24.49 31.06 20.20
N ILE A 122 25.42 30.92 19.24
CA ILE A 122 25.24 30.08 18.07
C ILE A 122 25.13 28.60 18.48
N GLU A 123 25.99 28.13 19.39
CA GLU A 123 25.94 26.74 19.85
C GLU A 123 24.60 26.41 20.55
N LYS A 124 24.16 27.23 21.51
CA LYS A 124 22.92 26.95 22.27
C LYS A 124 21.65 27.21 21.47
N GLU A 125 21.54 28.39 20.87
CA GLU A 125 20.26 28.85 20.29
C GLU A 125 20.02 28.30 18.88
N PHE A 126 21.09 27.92 18.17
CA PHE A 126 20.99 27.42 16.82
C PHE A 126 21.33 25.93 16.72
N ILE A 127 22.57 25.56 17.06
CA ILE A 127 23.10 24.21 16.79
C ILE A 127 22.35 23.20 17.67
N LEU A 128 22.40 23.37 19.00
CA LEU A 128 21.80 22.43 19.94
C LEU A 128 20.27 22.36 19.78
N LYS A 129 19.63 23.51 19.54
CA LYS A 129 18.19 23.57 19.25
C LYS A 129 17.83 22.77 17.99
N ASN A 130 18.58 22.94 16.90
CA ASN A 130 18.33 22.20 15.66
C ASN A 130 18.54 20.68 15.84
N HIS A 131 19.58 20.28 16.56
CA HIS A 131 19.83 18.88 16.92
C HIS A 131 18.70 18.29 17.77
N GLN A 132 18.21 19.03 18.77
CA GLN A 132 17.10 18.60 19.61
C GLN A 132 15.80 18.40 18.80
N GLU A 133 15.52 19.32 17.88
CA GLU A 133 14.35 19.21 17.00
C GLU A 133 14.48 18.01 16.03
N ILE A 134 15.70 17.64 15.58
CA ILE A 134 15.93 16.38 14.86
C ILE A 134 15.62 15.18 15.77
N VAL A 135 16.16 15.16 17.00
CA VAL A 135 15.91 14.07 17.96
C VAL A 135 14.41 13.89 18.22
N GLU A 136 13.65 14.97 18.40
CA GLU A 136 12.19 14.90 18.60
C GLU A 136 11.46 14.26 17.41
N ILE A 137 11.86 14.60 16.17
CA ILE A 137 11.30 13.96 14.97
C ILE A 137 11.64 12.47 14.97
N VAL A 138 12.90 12.12 15.27
CA VAL A 138 13.34 10.72 15.28
C VAL A 138 12.57 9.93 16.33
N GLU A 139 12.53 10.40 17.58
CA GLU A 139 11.84 9.70 18.68
C GLU A 139 10.35 9.52 18.43
N SER A 140 9.68 10.50 17.83
CA SER A 140 8.23 10.43 17.56
C SER A 140 7.86 9.66 16.30
N LYS A 141 8.77 9.58 15.30
CA LYS A 141 8.43 9.13 13.94
C LYS A 141 9.39 8.08 13.37
N ILE A 142 10.23 7.44 14.19
CA ILE A 142 11.19 6.42 13.76
C ILE A 142 10.54 5.26 12.96
N HIS A 143 9.28 4.94 13.24
CA HIS A 143 8.51 3.91 12.51
C HIS A 143 8.39 4.21 11.00
N LEU A 144 8.48 5.48 10.58
CA LEU A 144 8.48 5.87 9.17
C LEU A 144 9.80 5.50 8.46
N ALA A 145 10.84 5.09 9.18
CA ALA A 145 12.13 4.68 8.61
C ALA A 145 12.24 3.16 8.33
N GLU A 146 11.32 2.32 8.84
CA GLU A 146 11.46 0.85 8.85
C GLU A 146 11.51 0.22 7.46
N ASN A 147 10.77 0.77 6.49
CA ASN A 147 10.63 0.23 5.14
C ASN A 147 11.74 0.69 4.16
N ALA A 148 12.77 1.39 4.64
CA ALA A 148 13.89 1.77 3.80
C ALA A 148 14.79 0.56 3.46
N ALA A 149 15.36 0.53 2.26
CA ALA A 149 16.26 -0.56 1.82
C ALA A 149 17.50 -0.73 2.74
N ASN A 150 17.90 0.36 3.39
CA ASN A 150 19.00 0.47 4.33
C ASN A 150 18.51 0.70 5.78
N SER A 151 17.28 0.28 6.12
CA SER A 151 16.62 0.62 7.39
C SER A 151 17.47 0.29 8.61
N LYS A 152 18.09 -0.89 8.65
CA LYS A 152 18.97 -1.30 9.75
C LYS A 152 20.13 -0.32 9.98
N ASP A 153 20.81 0.10 8.92
CA ASP A 153 21.94 1.03 9.01
C ASP A 153 21.46 2.42 9.41
N LEU A 154 20.35 2.89 8.82
CA LEU A 154 19.74 4.17 9.18
C LEU A 154 19.35 4.21 10.66
N ILE A 155 18.65 3.18 11.15
CA ILE A 155 18.24 3.10 12.57
C ILE A 155 19.46 3.11 13.49
N ASN A 156 20.53 2.40 13.15
CA ASN A 156 21.76 2.42 13.94
C ASN A 156 22.39 3.83 14.00
N GLU A 157 22.46 4.53 12.88
CA GLU A 157 23.00 5.90 12.83
C GLU A 157 22.09 6.90 13.55
N LEU A 158 20.77 6.74 13.48
CA LEU A 158 19.80 7.53 14.25
C LEU A 158 19.96 7.33 15.76
N LEU A 159 20.16 6.09 16.22
CA LEU A 159 20.40 5.81 17.64
C LEU A 159 21.73 6.40 18.11
N ARG A 160 22.79 6.35 17.29
CA ARG A 160 24.07 7.04 17.57
C ARG A 160 23.88 8.55 17.64
N TYR A 161 23.07 9.11 16.75
CA TYR A 161 22.75 10.54 16.76
C TYR A 161 22.08 10.96 18.07
N ILE A 162 21.07 10.21 18.53
CA ILE A 162 20.38 10.50 19.80
C ILE A 162 21.38 10.52 20.96
N LYS A 163 22.27 9.52 21.05
CA LYS A 163 23.32 9.47 22.08
C LYS A 163 24.27 10.66 21.99
N HIS A 164 24.75 10.97 20.79
CA HIS A 164 25.60 12.12 20.53
C HIS A 164 24.95 13.43 21.03
N VAL A 165 23.69 13.68 20.67
CA VAL A 165 22.96 14.90 21.06
C VAL A 165 22.70 14.94 22.57
N ALA A 166 22.38 13.80 23.19
CA ALA A 166 22.20 13.71 24.64
C ALA A 166 23.48 14.08 25.42
N VAL A 167 24.63 13.54 24.98
CA VAL A 167 25.95 13.91 25.52
C VAL A 167 26.25 15.39 25.25
N TYR A 168 26.00 15.86 24.03
CA TYR A 168 26.27 17.25 23.66
C TYR A 168 25.49 18.24 24.53
N LYS A 169 24.19 17.99 24.72
CA LYS A 169 23.32 18.76 25.61
C LYS A 169 23.85 18.77 27.04
N THR A 170 24.27 17.61 27.55
CA THR A 170 24.81 17.46 28.91
C THR A 170 26.08 18.30 29.08
N ILE A 171 27.05 18.13 28.18
CA ILE A 171 28.31 18.88 28.15
C ILE A 171 28.05 20.39 28.14
N ARG A 172 27.11 20.88 27.33
CA ARG A 172 26.83 22.33 27.21
C ARG A 172 25.99 22.91 28.35
N SER A 173 25.36 22.07 29.17
CA SER A 173 24.62 22.49 30.37
C SER A 173 25.48 22.59 31.63
N VAL A 174 26.62 21.91 31.68
CA VAL A 174 27.53 21.89 32.84
C VAL A 174 28.78 22.71 32.55
N LYS A 175 29.01 23.79 33.32
CA LYS A 175 30.10 24.76 33.07
C LYS A 175 31.48 24.09 33.01
N GLU A 176 31.72 23.13 33.89
CA GLU A 176 32.98 22.40 34.01
C GLU A 176 33.25 21.46 32.83
N LEU A 177 32.19 21.06 32.10
CA LEU A 177 32.27 20.15 30.97
C LEU A 177 32.35 20.87 29.63
N GLN A 178 32.08 22.17 29.55
CA GLN A 178 32.01 22.92 28.28
C GLN A 178 33.28 22.84 27.41
N ARG A 179 34.43 22.52 28.00
CA ARG A 179 35.69 22.29 27.28
C ARG A 179 35.74 21.00 26.46
N PHE A 180 34.87 20.04 26.76
CA PHE A 180 34.80 18.75 26.07
C PHE A 180 33.81 18.83 24.91
N ASN A 181 33.94 17.88 23.98
CA ASN A 181 32.97 17.59 22.94
C ASN A 181 32.50 16.14 23.06
N PRO A 182 31.37 15.77 22.43
CA PRO A 182 30.84 14.40 22.53
C PRO A 182 31.82 13.30 22.13
N ILE A 183 32.71 13.58 21.16
CA ILE A 183 33.76 12.64 20.74
C ILE A 183 34.74 12.29 21.88
N ASP A 184 35.00 13.22 22.81
CA ASP A 184 35.86 13.00 23.98
C ASP A 184 35.22 12.04 24.99
N MET A 185 33.91 11.80 24.86
CA MET A 185 33.12 10.86 25.66
C MET A 185 32.70 9.62 24.86
N ASN A 186 33.38 9.33 23.75
CA ASN A 186 33.12 8.18 22.87
C ASN A 186 31.72 8.19 22.21
N GLU A 187 31.12 9.37 22.04
CA GLU A 187 29.86 9.56 21.31
C GLU A 187 30.07 10.52 20.12
N PRO A 188 30.85 10.10 19.09
CA PRO A 188 31.11 10.94 17.92
C PRO A 188 29.84 11.20 17.11
N PHE A 189 29.88 12.24 16.28
CA PHE A 189 28.79 12.52 15.34
C PHE A 189 28.67 11.37 14.32
N PRO A 190 27.46 10.88 14.01
CA PRO A 190 27.25 9.81 13.03
C PRO A 190 27.38 10.33 11.60
N GLU A 191 28.59 10.27 11.03
CA GLU A 191 28.91 10.80 9.70
C GLU A 191 28.05 10.22 8.57
N LYS A 192 27.55 8.99 8.73
CA LYS A 192 26.70 8.32 7.74
C LYS A 192 25.24 8.76 7.80
N LEU A 193 24.80 9.45 8.86
CA LEU A 193 23.39 9.80 9.01
C LEU A 193 22.89 10.67 7.85
N PHE A 194 23.62 11.74 7.54
CA PHE A 194 23.22 12.67 6.49
C PHE A 194 23.10 12.01 5.11
N PRO A 195 24.11 11.28 4.59
CA PRO A 195 23.98 10.61 3.29
C PRO A 195 22.89 9.54 3.26
N LEU A 196 22.61 8.85 4.37
CA LEU A 196 21.50 7.89 4.45
C LEU A 196 20.13 8.59 4.36
N ILE A 197 19.95 9.68 5.11
CA ILE A 197 18.73 10.50 5.06
C ILE A 197 18.53 11.08 3.66
N GLU A 198 19.57 11.66 3.05
CA GLU A 198 19.50 12.25 1.71
C GLU A 198 19.17 11.19 0.65
N SER A 199 19.85 10.04 0.67
CA SER A 199 19.62 8.97 -0.30
C SER A 199 18.18 8.44 -0.21
N ASN A 200 17.68 8.18 1.00
CA ASN A 200 16.32 7.70 1.21
C ASN A 200 15.29 8.76 0.83
N PHE A 201 15.52 10.03 1.18
CA PHE A 201 14.66 11.14 0.81
C PHE A 201 14.51 11.25 -0.72
N ARG A 202 15.62 11.29 -1.46
CA ARG A 202 15.60 11.36 -2.92
C ARG A 202 14.95 10.13 -3.55
N GLY A 203 15.23 8.94 -3.01
CA GLY A 203 14.61 7.69 -3.45
C GLY A 203 13.08 7.71 -3.29
N LEU A 204 12.59 8.19 -2.16
CA LEU A 204 11.15 8.32 -1.89
C LEU A 204 10.50 9.38 -2.78
N GLN A 205 11.14 10.54 -3.00
CA GLN A 205 10.64 11.56 -3.92
C GLN A 205 10.48 11.00 -5.34
N ASN A 206 11.49 10.30 -5.85
CA ASN A 206 11.42 9.69 -7.17
C ASN A 206 10.30 8.65 -7.26
N ARG A 207 10.13 7.82 -6.21
CA ARG A 207 9.03 6.84 -6.15
C ARG A 207 7.67 7.52 -6.09
N TYR A 208 7.53 8.58 -5.30
CA TYR A 208 6.28 9.35 -5.18
C TYR A 208 5.88 9.96 -6.53
N GLU A 209 6.80 10.65 -7.20
CA GLU A 209 6.55 11.24 -8.52
C GLU A 209 6.25 10.17 -9.57
N TYR A 210 6.95 9.04 -9.54
CA TYR A 210 6.66 7.91 -10.42
C TYR A 210 5.23 7.40 -10.22
N LEU A 211 4.86 7.09 -8.98
CA LEU A 211 3.52 6.58 -8.66
C LEU A 211 2.45 7.60 -9.05
N LYS A 212 2.62 8.88 -8.70
CA LYS A 212 1.66 9.94 -9.00
C LYS A 212 1.41 10.16 -10.50
N ASN A 213 2.44 9.97 -11.33
CA ASN A 213 2.35 10.20 -12.77
C ASN A 213 1.88 8.97 -13.55
N ILE A 214 1.91 7.78 -12.95
CA ILE A 214 1.34 6.57 -13.56
C ILE A 214 -0.17 6.63 -13.48
N LYS A 215 -0.82 6.53 -14.65
CA LYS A 215 -2.25 6.30 -14.69
C LYS A 215 -2.53 4.88 -14.22
N PHE A 216 -3.57 4.75 -13.39
CA PHE A 216 -4.05 3.49 -12.80
C PHE A 216 -4.24 2.32 -13.81
N GLY A 217 -4.31 2.59 -15.11
CA GLY A 217 -4.44 1.59 -16.18
C GLY A 217 -3.13 0.98 -16.71
N GLU A 218 -1.95 1.38 -16.25
CA GLU A 218 -0.66 0.87 -16.76
C GLU A 218 -0.04 -0.24 -15.90
N PHE A 219 -0.70 -0.68 -14.82
CA PHE A 219 -0.20 -1.75 -13.94
C PHE A 219 -0.06 -3.14 -14.60
N ASN A 220 -0.55 -3.33 -15.82
CA ASN A 220 -0.61 -4.62 -16.53
C ASN A 220 0.07 -4.63 -17.92
N LYS A 221 1.09 -3.79 -18.16
CA LYS A 221 1.94 -3.91 -19.36
C LYS A 221 3.36 -4.35 -19.03
#